data_AF-A0A961WX80-F1
#
_entry.id   AF-A0A961WX80-F1
#
_cell.length_a   1.000
_cell.length_b   1.000
_cell.length_c   1.000
_cell.angle_alpha   90.00
_cell.angle_beta   90.00
_cell.angle_gamma   90.00
#
_symmetry.space_group_name_H-M   'P 1'
#
loop_
_entity.id
_entity.type
_entity.pdbx_description
1 polymer ?
#
loop_
_entity_poly.entity_id
_entity_poly.type
_entity_poly.pdbx_seq_one_letter_code
_entity_poly.pdbx_strand_id
1 'polypeptide(L)'
;HAGLVVFDDSTDMLSMARFAMEFCAIESCGKCTPCRIGAVRGVETIDRIANGDPDALPLLVSLCETMKDGSLCALGGFTPFPVMSAVTHFPQDFATAREAAE
;
A
#
# COMPACT_ATOMS: atom_id res chain seq x y z
N HIS A 1 7.02 -13.20 16.10
CA HIS A 1 7.87 -12.83 14.95
C HIS A 1 8.91 -11.77 15.27
N ALA A 2 8.70 -10.75 16.13
CA ALA A 2 9.73 -9.86 16.71
C ALA A 2 10.88 -9.37 15.78
N GLY A 3 10.65 -9.34 14.46
CA GLY A 3 11.61 -8.89 13.47
C GLY A 3 11.57 -7.38 13.40
N LEU A 4 12.75 -6.76 13.35
CA LEU A 4 12.91 -5.32 13.19
C LEU A 4 13.62 -5.08 11.87
N VAL A 5 12.99 -4.31 11.00
CA VAL A 5 13.60 -3.77 9.78
C VAL A 5 13.72 -2.27 9.99
N VAL A 6 14.91 -1.73 9.79
CA VAL A 6 15.21 -0.31 10.03
C VAL A 6 15.51 0.34 8.68
N PHE A 7 14.86 1.46 8.45
CA PHE A 7 15.06 2.33 7.29
C PHE A 7 15.59 3.67 7.79
N ASP A 8 16.50 4.28 7.04
CA ASP A 8 16.96 5.64 7.30
C ASP A 8 16.06 6.67 6.60
N ASP A 9 16.41 7.95 6.72
CA ASP A 9 15.69 9.08 6.15
C ASP A 9 15.80 9.20 4.62
N SER A 10 16.61 8.36 3.97
CA SER A 10 16.70 8.31 2.50
C SER A 10 15.63 7.43 1.86
N THR A 11 14.82 6.74 2.67
CA THR A 11 13.84 5.77 2.19
C THR A 11 12.53 6.46 1.79
N ASP A 12 12.07 6.17 0.58
CA ASP A 12 10.76 6.57 0.09
C ASP A 12 9.65 5.62 0.59
N MET A 13 8.72 6.14 1.41
CA MET A 13 7.62 5.35 1.95
C MET A 13 6.53 5.03 0.94
N LEU A 14 6.40 5.79 -0.16
CA LEU A 14 5.53 5.43 -1.27
C LEU A 14 6.03 4.14 -1.94
N SER A 15 7.34 4.06 -2.19
CA SER A 15 8.00 2.84 -2.68
C SER A 15 7.86 1.67 -1.72
N MET A 16 7.95 1.89 -0.40
CA MET A 16 7.74 0.81 0.59
C MET A 16 6.30 0.31 0.64
N ALA A 17 5.32 1.21 0.53
CA ALA A 17 3.92 0.82 0.42
C ALA A 17 3.68 0.02 -0.87
N ARG A 18 4.27 0.43 -1.99
CA ARG A 18 4.22 -0.29 -3.26
C ARG A 18 4.79 -1.70 -3.12
N PHE A 19 5.95 -1.82 -2.49
CA PHE A 19 6.61 -3.10 -2.24
C PHE A 19 5.73 -4.05 -1.41
N ALA A 20 5.05 -3.57 -0.37
CA ALA A 20 4.17 -4.41 0.44
C ALA A 20 3.03 -5.03 -0.39
N MET A 21 2.42 -4.24 -1.29
CA MET A 21 1.39 -4.73 -2.21
C MET A 21 1.96 -5.70 -3.25
N GLU A 22 3.12 -5.38 -3.83
CA GLU A 22 3.78 -6.22 -4.82
C GLU A 22 4.21 -7.58 -4.26
N PHE A 23 4.82 -7.58 -3.07
CA PHE A 23 5.15 -8.80 -2.35
C PHE A 23 3.91 -9.67 -2.16
N CYS A 24 2.81 -9.08 -1.69
CA CYS A 24 1.56 -9.80 -1.52
C CYS A 24 0.98 -10.29 -2.85
N ALA A 25 1.14 -9.54 -3.95
CA ALA A 25 0.65 -9.94 -5.27
C ALA A 25 1.39 -11.17 -5.79
N ILE A 26 2.70 -11.27 -5.54
CA ILE A 26 3.56 -12.39 -5.93
C ILE A 26 3.31 -13.61 -5.03
N GLU A 27 3.26 -13.41 -3.71
CA GLU A 27 3.19 -14.49 -2.71
C GLU A 27 1.76 -14.94 -2.37
N SER A 28 0.73 -14.28 -2.94
CA SER A 28 -0.65 -14.68 -2.71
C SER A 28 -0.89 -16.10 -3.21
N CYS A 29 -1.47 -16.95 -2.35
CA CYS A 29 -1.96 -18.27 -2.76
C CYS A 29 -3.19 -18.20 -3.69
N GLY A 30 -3.76 -17.01 -3.91
CA GLY A 30 -4.86 -16.79 -4.84
C GLY A 30 -6.26 -17.19 -4.34
N LYS A 31 -6.39 -17.70 -3.11
CA LYS A 31 -7.64 -18.32 -2.63
C LYS A 31 -8.81 -17.35 -2.40
N CYS A 32 -8.55 -16.14 -1.93
CA CYS A 32 -9.58 -15.13 -1.67
C CYS A 32 -9.42 -13.94 -2.61
N THR A 33 -10.54 -13.51 -3.21
CA THR A 33 -10.61 -12.37 -4.13
C THR A 33 -9.99 -11.08 -3.57
N PRO A 34 -10.30 -10.64 -2.33
CA PRO A 34 -9.72 -9.40 -1.79
C PRO A 34 -8.20 -9.43 -1.75
N CYS A 35 -7.57 -10.54 -1.34
CA CYS A 35 -6.11 -10.66 -1.39
C CYS A 35 -5.58 -10.79 -2.83
N ARG A 36 -6.10 -11.74 -3.62
CA ARG A 36 -5.60 -12.08 -4.96
C ARG A 36 -5.64 -10.89 -5.91
N ILE A 37 -6.77 -10.21 -5.96
CA ILE A 37 -6.98 -9.08 -6.87
C ILE A 37 -6.57 -7.78 -6.20
N GLY A 38 -6.87 -7.63 -4.91
CA GLY A 38 -6.59 -6.38 -4.20
C GLY A 38 -5.11 -6.06 -4.11
N ALA A 39 -4.22 -7.05 -3.94
CA ALA A 39 -2.78 -6.79 -3.95
C ALA A 39 -2.30 -6.21 -5.30
N VAL A 40 -2.76 -6.78 -6.42
CA VAL A 40 -2.44 -6.26 -7.77
C VAL A 40 -3.01 -4.85 -7.96
N ARG A 41 -4.28 -4.63 -7.59
CA ARG A 41 -4.90 -3.29 -7.64
C ARG A 41 -4.22 -2.30 -6.71
N GLY A 42 -3.66 -2.76 -5.59
CA GLY A 42 -2.89 -1.94 -4.67
C GLY A 42 -1.63 -1.40 -5.33
N VAL A 43 -0.87 -2.24 -6.02
CA VAL A 43 0.30 -1.81 -6.81
C VAL A 43 -0.11 -0.76 -7.84
N GLU A 44 -1.11 -1.06 -8.67
CA GLU A 44 -1.56 -0.15 -9.72
C GLU A 44 -2.09 1.19 -9.17
N THR A 45 -2.75 1.16 -8.01
CA THR A 45 -3.27 2.37 -7.36
C THR A 45 -2.14 3.21 -6.78
N ILE A 46 -1.12 2.58 -6.20
CA ILE A 46 0.08 3.30 -5.72
C ILE A 46 0.85 3.90 -6.89
N ASP A 47 0.94 3.20 -8.02
CA ASP A 47 1.53 3.74 -9.26
C ASP A 47 0.74 4.96 -9.76
N ARG A 48 -0.59 4.98 -9.61
CA ARG A 48 -1.41 6.17 -9.93
C ARG A 48 -1.12 7.34 -8.98
N ILE A 49 -0.92 7.09 -7.69
CA ILE A 49 -0.50 8.12 -6.72
C ILE A 49 0.85 8.72 -7.15
N ALA A 50 1.82 7.88 -7.49
CA ALA A 50 3.14 8.32 -7.96
C ALA A 50 3.05 9.22 -9.21
N ASN A 51 2.04 8.99 -10.06
CA ASN A 51 1.78 9.77 -11.27
C ASN A 51 0.88 11.01 -11.04
N GLY A 52 0.53 11.33 -9.79
CA GLY A 52 -0.20 12.54 -9.45
C GLY A 52 -1.71 12.45 -9.58
N ASP A 53 -2.30 11.25 -9.53
CA ASP A 53 -3.74 11.06 -9.55
C ASP A 53 -4.37 11.42 -8.19
N PRO A 54 -5.17 12.50 -8.11
CA PRO A 54 -5.74 12.98 -6.85
C PRO A 54 -6.78 12.02 -6.25
N ASP A 55 -7.39 11.14 -7.06
CA ASP A 55 -8.42 10.22 -6.61
C ASP A 55 -7.85 8.86 -6.15
N ALA A 56 -6.55 8.64 -6.37
CA ALA A 56 -5.93 7.34 -6.12
C ALA A 56 -5.69 7.06 -4.63
N LEU A 57 -5.36 8.07 -3.82
CA LEU A 57 -5.09 7.86 -2.38
C LEU A 57 -6.36 7.43 -1.61
N PRO A 58 -7.54 8.09 -1.75
CA PRO A 58 -8.77 7.61 -1.13
C PRO A 58 -9.15 6.19 -1.60
N LEU A 59 -8.92 5.88 -2.87
CA LEU A 59 -9.17 4.54 -3.42
C LEU A 59 -8.24 3.49 -2.77
N LEU A 60 -6.96 3.81 -2.57
CA LEU A 60 -6.01 2.93 -1.90
C LEU A 60 -6.45 2.62 -0.46
N VAL A 61 -6.93 3.63 0.27
CA VAL A 61 -7.44 3.46 1.64
C VAL A 61 -8.65 2.51 1.65
N SER A 62 -9.64 2.74 0.79
CA SER A 62 -10.82 1.86 0.69
C SER A 62 -10.46 0.43 0.31
N LEU A 63 -9.48 0.26 -0.58
CA LEU A 63 -8.97 -1.05 -0.97
C LEU A 63 -8.27 -1.75 0.21
N CYS A 64 -7.46 -1.02 0.97
CA CYS A 64 -6.78 -1.54 2.16
C CYS A 64 -7.78 -2.04 3.21
N GLU A 65 -8.88 -1.32 3.44
CA GLU A 65 -9.97 -1.76 4.33
C GLU A 65 -10.64 -3.03 3.81
N THR A 66 -10.95 -3.08 2.52
CA THR A 66 -11.54 -4.26 1.87
C THR A 66 -10.64 -5.49 2.01
N MET A 67 -9.33 -5.33 1.83
CA MET A 67 -8.35 -6.40 2.00
C MET A 67 -8.25 -6.87 3.44
N LYS A 68 -8.20 -5.93 4.39
CA LYS A 68 -8.11 -6.19 5.83
C LYS A 68 -9.30 -7.01 6.32
N ASP A 69 -10.51 -6.62 5.94
CA ASP A 69 -11.74 -7.21 6.46
C ASP A 69 -12.21 -8.42 5.64
N GLY A 70 -11.85 -8.49 4.36
CA GLY A 70 -12.32 -9.54 3.45
C GLY A 70 -11.37 -10.72 3.23
N SER A 71 -10.10 -10.61 3.62
CA SER A 71 -9.11 -11.67 3.35
C SER A 71 -9.24 -12.86 4.31
N LEU A 72 -9.09 -14.07 3.78
CA LEU A 72 -9.26 -15.31 4.55
C LEU A 72 -8.09 -15.64 5.49
N CYS A 73 -6.93 -15.01 5.31
CA CYS A 73 -5.73 -15.31 6.09
C CYS A 73 -4.93 -14.05 6.42
N ALA A 74 -3.95 -14.20 7.32
CA ALA A 74 -3.13 -13.11 7.81
C ALA A 74 -2.31 -12.42 6.72
N LEU A 75 -1.83 -13.12 5.67
CA LEU A 75 -1.11 -12.46 4.58
C LEU A 75 -1.98 -11.38 3.94
N GLY A 76 -3.16 -11.75 3.43
CA GLY A 76 -4.07 -10.79 2.80
C GLY A 76 -4.59 -9.72 3.76
N GLY A 77 -4.88 -10.10 5.02
CA GLY A 77 -5.44 -9.19 6.01
C GLY A 77 -4.42 -8.21 6.60
N PHE A 78 -3.13 -8.57 6.65
CA PHE A 78 -2.09 -7.75 7.28
C PHE A 78 -1.22 -6.99 6.27
N THR A 79 -1.17 -7.35 4.98
CA THR A 79 -0.55 -6.53 3.92
C THR A 79 -1.00 -5.06 3.95
N PRO A 80 -2.27 -4.72 4.24
CA PRO A 80 -2.70 -3.33 4.36
C PRO A 80 -2.04 -2.53 5.50
N PHE A 81 -1.55 -3.18 6.56
CA PHE A 81 -0.99 -2.48 7.72
C PHE A 81 0.25 -1.62 7.42
N PRO A 82 1.32 -2.13 6.78
CA PRO A 82 2.45 -1.29 6.41
C PRO A 82 2.06 -0.17 5.42
N VAL A 83 1.11 -0.41 4.51
CA VAL A 83 0.63 0.61 3.55
C VAL A 83 -0.09 1.75 4.28
N MET A 84 -1.04 1.42 5.14
CA MET A 84 -1.79 2.42 5.93
C MET A 84 -0.88 3.14 6.93
N SER A 85 0.12 2.45 7.50
CA SER A 85 1.14 3.06 8.34
C SER A 85 1.97 4.09 7.57
N ALA A 86 2.41 3.76 6.35
CA ALA A 86 3.14 4.69 5.49
C ALA A 86 2.30 5.93 5.17
N VAL A 87 1.05 5.76 4.76
CA VAL A 87 0.13 6.87 4.48
C VAL A 87 -0.11 7.75 5.71
N THR A 88 -0.25 7.15 6.89
CA THR A 88 -0.57 7.87 8.13
C THR A 88 0.62 8.65 8.68
N HIS A 89 1.81 8.04 8.67
CA HIS A 89 2.98 8.59 9.34
C HIS A 89 3.93 9.36 8.41
N PHE A 90 3.83 9.14 7.10
CA PHE A 90 4.65 9.79 6.08
C PHE A 90 3.79 10.35 4.93
N PRO A 91 2.75 11.15 5.22
CA PRO A 91 1.84 11.64 4.19
C PRO A 91 2.53 12.47 3.11
N GLN A 92 3.65 13.13 3.45
CA GLN A 92 4.44 13.92 2.49
C GLN A 92 5.04 13.08 1.36
N ASP A 93 5.28 11.78 1.58
CA ASP A 93 5.79 10.87 0.55
C ASP A 93 4.69 10.48 -0.45
N PHE A 94 3.43 10.72 -0.10
CA PHE A 94 2.24 10.50 -0.94
C PHE A 94 1.69 11.81 -1.53
N ALA A 95 2.24 12.96 -1.12
CA ALA A 95 1.86 14.26 -1.63
C ALA A 95 2.39 14.43 -3.05
N THR A 96 1.54 14.94 -3.95
CA THR A 96 1.93 15.08 -5.35
C THR A 96 2.84 16.30 -5.54
N ALA A 97 3.72 16.28 -6.54
CA ALA A 97 4.57 17.41 -6.89
C ALA A 97 3.79 18.72 -7.17
N ARG A 98 2.47 18.64 -7.40
CA ARG A 98 1.60 19.80 -7.62
C ARG A 98 1.24 20.53 -6.32
N GLU A 99 1.22 19.85 -5.17
CA GLU A 99 0.97 20.46 -3.85
C GLU A 99 2.26 21.02 -3.22
N ALA A 100 3.43 20.50 -3.60
CA ALA A 100 4.72 21.00 -3.10
C ALA A 100 5.21 22.29 -3.81
N ALA A 101 4.55 22.68 -4.90
CA ALA A 101 4.89 23.84 -5.72
C ALA A 101 3.89 25.02 -5.59
N GLU A 102 2.79 24.83 -4.85
CA GLU A 102 1.86 25.88 -4.40
C GLU A 102 2.19 26.32 -2.97
#